data_AF-A0A9E3WPV2-F1
#
_entry.id   AF-A0A9E3WPV2-F1
#
_cell.length_a   1.000
_cell.length_b   1.000
_cell.length_c   1.000
_cell.angle_alpha   90.00
_cell.angle_beta   90.00
_cell.angle_gamma   90.00
#
_symmetry.space_group_name_H-M   'P 1'
#
loop_
_entity.id
_entity.type
_entity.pdbx_description
1 polymer ?
#
loop_
_entity_poly.entity_id
_entity_poly.type
_entity_poly.pdbx_seq_one_letter_code
_entity_poly.pdbx_strand_id
1 'polypeptide(L)'
;MLDSTRDFFEALASVLLRCWVFGFLLLLFSTVVFMLTGDIVDRIHGPMFGLSPHELDLIIYCGLGLFKLCLLILFFFPWLAIKSVLKKSAS
;
A
#
# COMPACT_ATOMS: atom_id res chain seq x y z
N MET A 1 -5.52 16.98 -26.61
CA MET A 1 -6.26 15.95 -25.86
C MET A 1 -7.68 16.48 -25.72
N LEU A 2 -8.72 15.71 -26.06
CA LEU A 2 -10.10 16.15 -25.83
C LEU A 2 -10.29 16.45 -24.33
N ASP A 3 -11.05 17.48 -23.99
CA ASP A 3 -11.29 17.86 -22.58
C ASP A 3 -11.81 16.68 -21.75
N SER A 4 -12.74 15.89 -22.31
CA SER A 4 -13.24 14.65 -21.70
C SER A 4 -12.16 13.62 -21.35
N THR A 5 -11.11 13.49 -22.18
CA THR A 5 -10.00 12.57 -21.92
C THR A 5 -9.12 13.09 -20.79
N ARG A 6 -8.89 14.40 -20.72
CA ARG A 6 -8.15 15.01 -19.59
C ARG A 6 -8.88 14.79 -18.28
N ASP A 7 -10.19 15.07 -18.24
CA ASP A 7 -11.02 14.94 -17.05
C ASP A 7 -11.01 13.49 -16.52
N PHE A 8 -11.07 12.51 -17.43
CA PHE A 8 -10.96 11.10 -17.07
C PHE A 8 -9.63 10.78 -16.38
N PHE A 9 -8.50 11.21 -16.96
CA PHE A 9 -7.18 10.96 -16.37
C PHE A 9 -6.97 11.71 -15.05
N GLU A 10 -7.52 12.91 -14.91
CA GLU A 10 -7.51 13.65 -13.65
C GLU A 10 -8.32 12.94 -12.55
N ALA A 11 -9.51 12.44 -12.88
CA ALA A 11 -10.32 11.63 -11.98
C ALA A 11 -9.60 10.34 -11.58
N LEU A 12 -9.02 9.62 -12.55
CA LEU A 12 -8.25 8.39 -12.31
C LEU A 12 -7.05 8.65 -11.40
N ALA A 13 -6.28 9.71 -11.66
CA ALA A 13 -5.17 10.11 -10.80
C ALA A 13 -5.65 10.41 -9.36
N SER A 14 -6.77 11.14 -9.21
CA SER A 14 -7.35 11.43 -7.89
C SER A 14 -7.70 10.15 -7.11
N VAL A 15 -8.31 9.16 -7.79
CA VAL A 15 -8.63 7.86 -7.19
C VAL A 15 -7.37 7.10 -6.80
N LEU A 16 -6.39 6.98 -7.71
CA LEU A 16 -5.13 6.27 -7.44
C LEU A 16 -4.38 6.87 -6.24
N LEU A 17 -4.35 8.19 -6.12
CA LEU A 17 -3.72 8.86 -4.99
C LEU A 17 -4.45 8.56 -3.67
N ARG A 18 -5.79 8.60 -3.66
CA ARG A 18 -6.58 8.25 -2.47
C ARG A 18 -6.35 6.80 -2.05
N CYS A 19 -6.35 5.87 -3.01
CA CYS A 19 -6.04 4.46 -2.75
C CYS A 19 -4.64 4.29 -2.16
N TRP A 20 -3.64 5.00 -2.70
CA TRP A 20 -2.29 5.00 -2.15
C TRP A 20 -2.26 5.54 -0.71
N VAL A 21 -2.92 6.66 -0.43
CA VAL A 21 -2.98 7.27 0.92
C VAL A 21 -3.64 6.32 1.91
N PHE A 22 -4.84 5.82 1.62
CA PHE A 22 -5.54 4.90 2.52
C PHE A 22 -4.78 3.59 2.70
N GLY A 23 -4.20 3.05 1.63
CA GLY A 23 -3.35 1.88 1.72
C GLY A 23 -2.10 2.11 2.58
N PHE A 24 -1.47 3.27 2.47
CA PHE A 24 -0.30 3.62 3.28
C PHE A 24 -0.66 3.84 4.75
N LEU A 25 -1.80 4.45 5.04
CA LEU A 25 -2.34 4.57 6.40
C LEU A 25 -2.59 3.18 7.00
N LEU A 26 -3.18 2.26 6.23
CA LEU A 26 -3.38 0.88 6.66
C LEU A 26 -2.03 0.18 6.91
N LEU A 27 -1.04 0.37 6.04
CA LEU A 27 0.31 -0.18 6.23
C LEU A 27 0.94 0.32 7.54
N LEU A 28 0.87 1.63 7.81
CA LEU A 28 1.40 2.21 9.04
C LEU A 28 0.65 1.69 10.27
N PHE A 29 -0.68 1.64 10.21
CA PHE A 29 -1.50 1.09 11.27
C PHE A 29 -1.12 -0.37 11.57
N SER A 30 -1.05 -1.22 10.55
CA SER A 30 -0.65 -2.62 10.68
C SER A 30 0.77 -2.77 11.23
N THR A 31 1.69 -1.88 10.86
CA THR A 31 3.06 -1.86 11.38
C THR A 31 3.08 -1.51 12.87
N VAL A 32 2.33 -0.48 13.28
CA VAL A 32 2.22 -0.09 14.70
C VAL A 32 1.57 -1.22 15.51
N VAL A 33 0.48 -1.80 15.02
CA VAL A 33 -0.16 -2.95 15.67
C VAL A 33 0.84 -4.09 15.82
N PHE A 34 1.56 -4.46 14.76
CA PHE A 34 2.56 -5.53 14.84
C PHE A 34 3.64 -5.24 15.90
N MET A 35 4.20 -4.02 15.94
CA MET A 35 5.20 -3.63 16.95
C MET A 35 4.66 -3.67 18.39
N LEU A 36 3.37 -3.36 18.60
CA LEU A 36 2.75 -3.35 19.93
C LEU A 36 2.26 -4.72 20.37
N THR A 37 1.96 -5.62 19.42
CA THR A 37 1.24 -6.87 19.72
C THR A 37 2.18 -8.05 20.00
N GLY A 38 3.51 -7.90 19.81
CA GLY A 38 4.57 -8.84 20.22
C GLY A 38 4.12 -10.26 20.57
N ASP A 39 4.25 -10.64 21.85
CA ASP A 39 3.93 -11.97 22.37
C ASP A 39 2.45 -12.40 22.23
N ILE A 40 1.52 -11.46 22.04
CA ILE A 40 0.09 -11.76 21.93
C ILE A 40 -0.23 -12.42 20.59
N VAL A 41 0.40 -11.97 19.50
CA VAL A 41 0.22 -12.57 18.17
C VAL A 41 0.75 -13.99 18.19
N ASP A 42 1.95 -14.20 18.73
CA ASP A 42 2.59 -15.51 18.82
C ASP A 42 1.75 -16.51 19.62
N ARG A 43 1.18 -16.09 20.75
CA ARG A 43 0.36 -16.96 21.60
C ARG A 43 -0.96 -17.37 20.96
N ILE A 44 -1.52 -16.55 20.07
CA ILE A 44 -2.82 -16.81 19.42
C ILE A 44 -2.63 -17.54 18.08
N HIS A 45 -1.69 -17.06 17.25
CA HIS A 45 -1.51 -17.54 15.88
C HIS A 45 -0.43 -18.62 15.75
N GLY A 46 0.61 -18.60 16.58
CA GLY A 46 1.66 -19.62 16.57
C GLY A 46 1.11 -21.05 16.70
N PRO A 47 0.27 -21.36 17.70
CA PRO A 47 -0.34 -22.69 17.84
C PRO A 47 -1.29 -23.09 16.71
N MET A 48 -1.91 -22.11 16.04
CA MET A 48 -2.85 -22.36 14.94
C MET A 48 -2.15 -22.90 13.69
N PHE A 49 -0.89 -22.51 13.48
CA PHE A 49 -0.11 -22.87 12.30
C PHE A 49 1.15 -23.68 12.60
N GLY A 50 1.43 -23.95 13.89
CA GLY A 50 2.64 -24.65 14.33
C GLY A 50 3.93 -23.88 14.09
N LEU A 51 3.84 -22.54 13.97
CA LEU A 51 4.97 -21.67 13.65
C LEU A 51 5.68 -21.22 14.93
N SER A 52 7.01 -21.14 14.85
CA SER A 52 7.80 -20.43 15.85
C SER A 52 7.52 -18.91 15.79
N PRO A 53 7.71 -18.17 16.90
CA PRO A 53 7.59 -16.71 16.91
C PRO A 53 8.41 -16.02 15.80
N HIS A 54 9.63 -16.51 15.57
CA HIS A 54 10.51 -15.97 14.54
C HIS A 54 9.95 -16.15 13.12
N GLU A 55 9.34 -17.31 12.82
CA GLU A 55 8.74 -17.55 11.51
C GLU A 55 7.51 -16.66 11.30
N LEU A 56 6.71 -16.46 12.34
CA LEU A 56 5.54 -15.59 12.29
C LEU A 56 5.94 -14.13 12.05
N ASP A 57 6.95 -13.64 12.76
CA ASP A 57 7.53 -12.31 12.55
C ASP A 57 8.07 -12.12 11.14
N LEU A 58 8.79 -13.12 10.62
CA LEU A 58 9.34 -13.08 9.26
C LEU A 58 8.23 -13.01 8.20
N ILE A 59 7.17 -13.80 8.36
CA ILE A 59 6.02 -13.81 7.44
C ILE A 59 5.31 -12.46 7.48
N ILE A 60 5.04 -11.90 8.67
CA ILE A 60 4.35 -10.61 8.81
C ILE A 60 5.23 -9.49 8.24
N TYR A 61 6.52 -9.47 8.54
CA TYR A 61 7.47 -8.49 7.99
C TYR A 61 7.53 -8.55 6.47
N CYS A 62 7.64 -9.75 5.89
CA CYS A 62 7.57 -9.96 4.45
C CYS A 62 6.24 -9.49 3.87
N GLY A 63 5.13 -9.77 4.56
CA GLY A 63 3.78 -9.33 4.17
C GLY A 63 3.65 -7.81 4.13
N LEU A 64 4.14 -7.11 5.16
CA LEU A 64 4.19 -5.64 5.20
C LEU A 64 5.07 -5.08 4.08
N GLY A 65 6.23 -5.71 3.82
CA GLY A 65 7.12 -5.34 2.72
C GLY A 65 6.46 -5.49 1.35
N LEU A 66 5.83 -6.64 1.10
CA LEU A 66 5.10 -6.91 -0.15
C LEU A 66 3.94 -5.93 -0.32
N PHE A 67 3.14 -5.70 0.73
CA PHE A 67 2.05 -4.75 0.68
C PHE A 67 2.54 -3.32 0.36
N LYS A 68 3.64 -2.89 0.98
CA LYS A 68 4.30 -1.62 0.65
C LYS A 68 4.69 -1.52 -0.82
N LEU A 69 5.26 -2.58 -1.40
CA LEU A 69 5.61 -2.61 -2.83
C LEU A 69 4.37 -2.57 -3.73
N CYS A 70 3.32 -3.34 -3.41
CA CYS A 70 2.05 -3.29 -4.13
C CYS A 70 1.45 -1.88 -4.12
N LEU A 71 1.49 -1.17 -2.99
CA LEU A 71 1.00 0.21 -2.92
C LEU A 71 1.76 1.15 -3.85
N LEU A 72 3.09 1.01 -3.91
CA LEU A 72 3.92 1.83 -4.79
C LEU A 72 3.68 1.52 -6.27
N ILE A 73 3.68 0.24 -6.64
CA ILE A 73 3.62 -0.20 -8.04
C ILE A 73 2.21 -0.02 -8.62
N LEU A 74 1.16 -0.33 -7.86
CA LEU A 74 -0.21 -0.35 -8.37
C LEU A 74 -0.93 1.00 -8.23
N PHE A 75 -0.50 1.87 -7.30
CA PHE A 75 -1.19 3.14 -7.05
C PHE A 75 -0.29 4.36 -7.23
N PHE A 76 0.86 4.40 -6.55
CA PHE A 76 1.71 5.59 -6.58
C PHE A 76 2.36 5.86 -7.94
N PHE A 77 2.99 4.86 -8.54
CA PHE A 77 3.64 5.01 -9.86
C PHE A 77 2.63 5.31 -10.98
N PRO A 78 1.47 4.64 -11.06
CA PRO A 78 0.43 5.01 -12.03
C PRO A 78 -0.06 6.45 -11.84
N TRP A 79 -0.28 6.89 -10.60
CA TRP A 79 -0.64 8.28 -10.30
C TRP A 79 0.44 9.26 -10.80
N LEU A 80 1.71 8.99 -10.48
CA LEU A 80 2.83 9.85 -10.85
C LEU A 80 3.00 9.93 -12.38
N ALA A 81 2.84 8.79 -13.08
CA ALA A 81 2.91 8.73 -14.53
C ALA A 81 1.82 9.59 -15.18
N ILE A 82 0.56 9.47 -14.73
CA ILE A 82 -0.56 10.26 -15.25
C ILE A 82 -0.32 11.75 -15.03
N LYS A 83 0.06 12.16 -13.81
CA LYS A 83 0.33 13.57 -13.49
C LYS A 83 1.48 14.14 -14.32
N SER A 84 2.51 13.35 -14.60
CA SER A 84 3.65 13.76 -15.42
C SER A 84 3.24 14.05 -16.87
N VAL A 85 2.38 13.20 -17.44
CA VAL A 85 1.85 13.40 -18.80
C VAL A 85 0.94 14.64 -18.85
N LEU A 86 0.01 14.78 -17.89
CA LEU A 86 -0.92 15.92 -17.86
C LEU A 86 -0.21 17.26 -17.69
N LYS A 87 0.88 17.32 -16.91
CA LYS A 87 1.71 18.52 -16.73
C LYS A 87 2.39 18.92 -18.04
N LYS A 88 2.92 17.95 -18.80
CA LYS A 88 3.57 18.21 -20.09
C LYS A 88 2.58 18.76 -21.14
N SER A 89 1.32 18.33 -21.10
CA SER A 89 0.29 18.81 -22.03
C SER A 89 -0.29 20.19 -21.68
N ALA A 90 0.08 20.78 -20.56
CA ALA A 90 -0.37 22.11 -20.13
C ALA A 90 0.71 23.21 -20.33
N SER A 91 1.90 22.82 -20.78
CA SER A 91 3.01 23.70 -21.17
C SER A 91 3.11 23.79 -22.68
#